data_AF-K0SS44-F1
#
_entry.id   AF-K0SS44-F1
#
_cell.length_a   1.000
_cell.length_b   1.000
_cell.length_c   1.000
_cell.angle_alpha   90.00
_cell.angle_beta   90.00
_cell.angle_gamma   90.00
#
_symmetry.space_group_name_H-M   'P 1'
#
loop_
_entity.id
_entity.type
_entity.pdbx_description
1 polymer ?
#
loop_
_entity_poly.entity_id
_entity_poly.type
_entity_poly.pdbx_seq_one_letter_code
_entity_poly.pdbx_strand_id
1 'polypeptide(L)'
;MKAFTLGGLAGFGAYLHHVPDDGKLLILFAPHVGIDEEGRVGSLQRDGQAAVSTACGAAIGAYKELQKRGKTKEDDLVVFQQENSRQFDPQLKEIIALLAPRLKGIENSEDSIAFITYQMYGIIRELIQSCIVDTKDLFDSASEVAVVGGIMVNRRKGGDFFQPLSFESLRREQSAPDDLFEEAFGKKPDLLKVMGSQEAIDRALLG
;
A
#
# COMPACT_ATOMS: atom_id res chain seq x y z
N MET A 1 -11.34 1.86 2.19
CA MET A 1 -10.41 2.14 3.30
C MET A 1 -9.17 2.80 2.70
N LYS A 2 -8.74 3.99 3.15
CA LYS A 2 -7.48 4.59 2.69
C LYS A 2 -6.36 3.99 3.55
N ALA A 3 -5.70 2.93 3.08
CA ALA A 3 -4.58 2.33 3.79
C ALA A 3 -3.31 3.14 3.48
N PHE A 4 -2.98 4.07 4.37
CA PHE A 4 -1.67 4.69 4.47
C PHE A 4 -1.34 4.69 5.97
N THR A 5 -0.10 4.44 6.38
CA THR A 5 0.25 4.16 7.79
C THR A 5 0.27 5.44 8.62
N LEU A 6 -0.90 6.00 8.88
CA LEU A 6 -1.10 7.28 9.59
C LEU A 6 -0.67 7.27 11.05
N GLY A 7 -0.48 6.08 11.64
CA GLY A 7 -0.01 5.95 13.01
C GLY A 7 1.48 6.24 13.17
N GLY A 8 2.31 5.94 12.15
CA GLY A 8 3.77 5.94 12.28
C GLY A 8 4.25 5.16 13.52
N LEU A 9 5.42 5.55 14.04
CA LEU A 9 5.99 4.94 15.26
C LEU A 9 5.08 5.11 16.48
N ALA A 10 4.39 6.25 16.61
CA ALA A 10 3.52 6.51 17.75
C ALA A 10 2.31 5.56 17.79
N GLY A 11 1.64 5.38 16.65
CA GLY A 11 0.52 4.45 16.52
C GLY A 11 0.94 2.99 16.60
N PHE A 12 2.12 2.66 16.07
CA PHE A 12 2.70 1.32 16.22
C PHE A 12 3.01 1.00 17.69
N GLY A 13 3.66 1.91 18.41
CA GLY A 13 3.91 1.77 19.85
C GLY A 13 2.63 1.66 20.68
N ALA A 14 1.61 2.47 20.36
CA ALA A 14 0.30 2.35 21.00
C ALA A 14 -0.36 0.98 20.74
N TYR A 15 -0.24 0.44 19.53
CA TYR A 15 -0.73 -0.90 19.22
C TYR A 15 0.04 -1.98 20.01
N LEU A 16 1.36 -1.82 20.12
CA LEU A 16 2.23 -2.74 20.85
C LEU A 16 1.88 -2.83 22.36
N HIS A 17 1.58 -1.69 23.00
CA HIS A 17 1.17 -1.67 24.41
C HIS A 17 -0.18 -2.36 24.70
N HIS A 18 -0.92 -2.73 23.67
CA HIS A 18 -2.20 -3.44 23.78
C HIS A 18 -2.10 -4.93 23.44
N VAL A 19 -0.89 -5.44 23.19
CA VAL A 19 -0.67 -6.88 23.06
C VAL A 19 -0.92 -7.53 24.43
N PRO A 20 -1.72 -8.62 24.50
CA PRO A 20 -1.89 -9.38 25.74
C PRO A 20 -0.56 -9.90 26.28
N ASP A 21 -0.47 -10.18 27.57
CA ASP A 21 0.73 -10.81 28.15
C ASP A 21 1.10 -12.09 27.39
N ASP A 22 2.38 -12.24 27.04
CA ASP A 22 2.94 -13.29 26.17
C ASP A 22 2.31 -13.39 24.76
N GLY A 23 1.51 -12.39 24.39
CA GLY A 23 0.75 -12.33 23.15
C GLY A 23 1.60 -12.09 21.92
N LYS A 24 0.94 -12.24 20.77
CA LYS A 24 1.53 -12.03 19.44
C LYS A 24 0.88 -10.84 18.77
N LEU A 25 1.65 -10.15 17.94
CA LEU A 25 1.18 -9.04 17.13
C LEU A 25 0.92 -9.52 15.70
N LEU A 26 -0.29 -9.29 15.17
CA LEU A 26 -0.58 -9.47 13.75
C LEU A 26 -0.76 -8.12 13.08
N ILE A 27 -0.05 -7.90 11.98
CA ILE A 27 -0.17 -6.72 11.13
C ILE A 27 -0.66 -7.19 9.76
N LEU A 28 -1.90 -6.84 9.41
CA LEU A 28 -2.41 -7.01 8.07
C LEU A 28 -2.46 -5.64 7.39
N PHE A 29 -1.80 -5.51 6.24
CA PHE A 29 -1.87 -4.30 5.44
C PHE A 29 -2.18 -4.60 3.98
N ALA A 30 -3.02 -3.74 3.40
CA ALA A 30 -3.42 -3.88 2.02
C ALA A 30 -3.81 -2.52 1.42
N PRO A 31 -3.00 -1.90 0.54
CA PRO A 31 -3.58 -0.93 -0.37
C PRO A 31 -4.68 -1.60 -1.17
N HIS A 32 -5.62 -0.80 -1.65
CA HIS A 32 -6.80 -1.33 -2.32
C HIS A 32 -6.99 -0.76 -3.71
N VAL A 33 -7.62 -1.56 -4.58
CA VAL A 33 -8.02 -1.16 -5.92
C VAL A 33 -9.44 -1.64 -6.18
N GLY A 34 -10.25 -0.82 -6.82
CA GLY A 34 -11.59 -1.20 -7.25
C GLY A 34 -11.58 -1.77 -8.66
N ILE A 35 -12.45 -2.74 -8.89
CA ILE A 35 -12.82 -3.23 -10.22
C ILE A 35 -14.33 -3.12 -10.35
N ASP A 36 -14.80 -2.38 -11.35
CA ASP A 36 -16.23 -2.19 -11.59
C ASP A 36 -16.86 -3.35 -12.38
N GLU A 37 -18.15 -3.22 -12.72
CA GLU A 37 -18.87 -4.29 -13.42
C GLU A 37 -18.35 -4.54 -14.84
N GLU A 38 -17.70 -3.54 -15.45
CA GLU A 38 -17.08 -3.63 -16.76
C GLU A 38 -15.63 -4.16 -16.71
N GLY A 39 -15.10 -4.45 -15.52
CA GLY A 39 -13.74 -4.93 -15.34
C GLY A 39 -12.68 -3.81 -15.35
N ARG A 40 -13.07 -2.53 -15.25
CA ARG A 40 -12.13 -1.40 -15.24
C ARG A 40 -11.44 -1.28 -13.90
N VAL A 41 -10.12 -1.44 -13.91
CA VAL A 41 -9.25 -1.28 -12.74
C VAL A 41 -9.20 0.18 -12.31
N GLY A 42 -9.24 0.42 -11.00
CA GLY A 42 -9.20 1.76 -10.42
C GLY A 42 -10.56 2.40 -10.20
N SER A 43 -11.64 1.66 -10.43
CA SER A 43 -12.99 2.21 -10.42
C SER A 43 -13.98 1.27 -9.72
N LEU A 44 -15.00 1.82 -9.08
CA LEU A 44 -16.01 1.05 -8.37
C LEU A 44 -17.33 1.80 -8.29
N GLN A 45 -18.43 1.13 -8.61
CA GLN A 45 -19.77 1.60 -8.26
C GLN A 45 -20.05 1.23 -6.80
N ARG A 46 -20.23 2.24 -5.94
CA ARG A 46 -20.50 2.04 -4.51
C ARG A 46 -21.99 1.90 -4.26
N ASP A 47 -22.35 1.16 -3.22
CA ASP A 47 -23.75 1.04 -2.83
C ASP A 47 -24.34 2.41 -2.48
N GLY A 48 -25.56 2.65 -2.96
CA GLY A 48 -26.23 3.94 -2.83
C GLY A 48 -25.70 5.06 -3.74
N GLN A 49 -24.74 4.79 -4.64
CA GLN A 49 -24.24 5.78 -5.61
C GLN A 49 -24.60 5.38 -7.04
N ALA A 50 -25.20 6.31 -7.80
CA ALA A 50 -25.52 6.08 -9.20
C ALA A 50 -24.26 6.01 -10.07
N ALA A 51 -23.26 6.83 -9.77
CA ALA A 51 -22.04 6.97 -10.56
C ALA A 51 -20.91 6.03 -10.10
N VAL A 52 -20.09 5.59 -11.07
CA VAL A 52 -18.80 4.95 -10.81
C VAL A 52 -17.79 6.01 -10.37
N SER A 53 -16.99 5.70 -9.34
CA SER A 53 -15.96 6.59 -8.80
C SER A 53 -14.62 5.88 -8.66
N THR A 54 -13.55 6.64 -8.40
CA THR A 54 -12.19 6.09 -8.28
C THR A 54 -11.99 5.24 -7.01
N ALA A 55 -11.16 4.21 -7.12
CA ALA A 55 -10.81 3.30 -6.04
C ALA A 55 -9.42 2.66 -6.29
N CYS A 56 -8.37 2.95 -5.52
CA CYS A 56 -8.28 3.92 -4.43
C CYS A 56 -8.20 5.36 -4.93
N GLY A 57 -9.14 6.22 -4.51
CA GLY A 57 -9.15 7.62 -4.92
C GLY A 57 -7.91 8.42 -4.50
N ALA A 58 -7.22 8.04 -3.41
CA ALA A 58 -6.00 8.72 -2.97
C ALA A 58 -4.79 8.40 -3.87
N ALA A 59 -4.53 7.12 -4.14
CA ALA A 59 -3.44 6.70 -5.02
C ALA A 59 -3.65 7.23 -6.45
N ILE A 60 -4.87 7.12 -6.97
CA ILE A 60 -5.23 7.65 -8.30
C ILE A 60 -5.14 9.18 -8.33
N GLY A 61 -5.55 9.86 -7.25
CA GLY A 61 -5.43 11.30 -7.10
C GLY A 61 -3.97 11.76 -7.12
N ALA A 62 -3.11 11.10 -6.35
CA ALA A 62 -1.67 11.35 -6.33
C ALA A 62 -1.02 11.10 -7.70
N TYR A 63 -1.39 10.00 -8.37
CA TYR A 63 -0.90 9.70 -9.72
C TYR A 63 -1.31 10.76 -10.74
N LYS A 64 -2.58 11.18 -10.75
CA LYS A 64 -3.06 12.28 -11.63
C LYS A 64 -2.35 13.60 -11.37
N GLU A 65 -2.06 13.91 -10.10
CA GLU A 65 -1.28 15.09 -9.72
C GLU A 65 0.14 15.01 -10.28
N LEU A 66 0.80 13.85 -10.15
CA LEU A 66 2.14 13.62 -10.71
C LEU A 66 2.16 13.68 -12.25
N GLN A 67 1.11 13.21 -12.92
CA GLN A 67 0.97 13.35 -14.37
C GLN A 67 0.85 14.82 -14.82
N LYS A 68 0.13 15.66 -14.06
CA LYS A 68 -0.01 17.10 -14.36
C LYS A 68 1.29 17.87 -14.21
N ARG A 69 2.15 17.47 -13.26
CA ARG A 69 3.51 18.00 -13.07
C ARG A 69 4.49 17.57 -14.16
N GLY A 70 4.00 17.00 -15.27
CA GLY A 70 4.82 16.33 -16.26
C GLY A 70 6.03 17.17 -16.66
N LYS A 71 7.24 16.65 -16.42
CA LYS A 71 8.50 17.31 -16.77
C LYS A 71 8.79 18.60 -15.95
N THR A 72 9.98 18.59 -15.36
CA THR A 72 10.75 19.70 -14.76
C THR A 72 10.38 20.23 -13.36
N LYS A 73 11.42 20.69 -12.66
CA LYS A 73 11.56 20.87 -11.21
C LYS A 73 11.09 22.23 -10.66
N GLU A 74 10.54 23.13 -11.48
CA GLU A 74 10.52 24.57 -11.14
C GLU A 74 9.15 25.31 -11.22
N ASP A 75 8.02 24.62 -11.29
CA ASP A 75 6.71 25.32 -11.22
C ASP A 75 6.06 25.24 -9.82
N ASP A 76 5.63 26.40 -9.32
CA ASP A 76 4.88 26.54 -8.07
C ASP A 76 3.56 25.75 -8.11
N LEU A 77 3.24 25.14 -6.96
CA LEU A 77 2.11 24.21 -6.77
C LEU A 77 0.75 24.89 -6.99
N VAL A 78 0.12 24.69 -8.14
CA VAL A 78 -1.30 25.02 -8.35
C VAL A 78 -2.18 23.85 -7.92
N VAL A 79 -2.20 23.59 -6.61
CA VAL A 79 -3.13 22.66 -5.96
C VAL A 79 -4.54 23.29 -5.99
N PHE A 80 -5.39 22.80 -6.89
CA PHE A 80 -6.82 23.16 -7.00
C PHE A 80 -7.09 24.68 -7.11
N GLN A 81 -7.11 25.22 -8.33
CA GLN A 81 -7.80 26.49 -8.56
C GLN A 81 -9.33 26.29 -8.50
N GLN A 82 -9.82 26.16 -7.28
CA GLN A 82 -11.01 26.84 -6.78
C GLN A 82 -10.72 27.12 -5.31
N GLU A 83 -10.92 28.38 -4.92
CA GLU A 83 -10.62 28.95 -3.61
C GLU A 83 -10.62 27.95 -2.44
N ASN A 84 -9.39 27.55 -2.09
CA ASN A 84 -8.86 27.26 -0.77
C ASN A 84 -9.76 26.52 0.26
N SER A 85 -9.99 25.23 0.05
CA SER A 85 -10.42 24.30 1.13
C SER A 85 -9.42 23.16 1.44
N ARG A 86 -8.24 23.12 0.77
CA ARG A 86 -7.24 22.04 0.90
C ARG A 86 -5.86 22.50 1.37
N GLN A 87 -5.76 23.61 2.09
CA GLN A 87 -4.48 24.10 2.62
C GLN A 87 -3.75 23.04 3.51
N PHE A 88 -4.51 22.14 4.13
CA PHE A 88 -4.03 21.04 4.96
C PHE A 88 -4.50 19.67 4.46
N ASP A 89 -3.71 19.05 3.56
CA ASP A 89 -3.86 17.65 3.15
C ASP A 89 -2.50 16.91 3.26
N PRO A 90 -1.99 16.70 4.49
CA PRO A 90 -0.67 16.12 4.71
C PRO A 90 -0.56 14.69 4.18
N GLN A 91 -1.65 13.92 4.23
CA GLN A 91 -1.65 12.52 3.79
C GLN A 91 -1.50 12.42 2.27
N LEU A 92 -2.24 13.23 1.51
CA LEU A 92 -2.09 13.21 0.07
C LEU A 92 -0.71 13.73 -0.36
N LYS A 93 -0.19 14.76 0.32
CA LYS A 93 1.17 15.28 0.07
C LYS A 93 2.23 14.18 0.27
N GLU A 94 2.12 13.41 1.35
CA GLU A 94 3.03 12.31 1.64
C GLU A 94 2.92 11.19 0.60
N ILE A 95 1.70 10.79 0.24
CA ILE A 95 1.47 9.78 -0.81
C ILE A 95 2.10 10.24 -2.13
N ILE A 96 1.94 11.51 -2.53
CA ILE A 96 2.57 12.06 -3.74
C ILE A 96 4.10 11.97 -3.65
N ALA A 97 4.68 12.36 -2.52
CA ALA A 97 6.13 12.37 -2.32
C ALA A 97 6.73 10.95 -2.42
N LEU A 98 6.12 9.97 -1.75
CA LEU A 98 6.58 8.58 -1.74
C LEU A 98 6.30 7.85 -3.06
N LEU A 99 5.20 8.18 -3.75
CA LEU A 99 4.84 7.55 -5.03
C LEU A 99 5.67 8.09 -6.20
N ALA A 100 6.07 9.37 -6.19
CA ALA A 100 6.84 9.98 -7.27
C ALA A 100 8.06 9.17 -7.74
N PRO A 101 9.00 8.75 -6.86
CA PRO A 101 10.16 7.96 -7.29
C PRO A 101 9.81 6.53 -7.73
N ARG A 102 8.60 6.06 -7.41
CA ARG A 102 8.13 4.69 -7.70
C ARG A 102 7.51 4.54 -9.09
N LEU A 103 7.23 5.65 -9.79
CA LEU A 103 6.62 5.65 -11.12
C LEU A 103 7.58 5.23 -12.25
N LYS A 104 8.88 5.05 -11.99
CA LYS A 104 9.84 4.60 -13.00
C LYS A 104 9.43 3.23 -13.54
N GLY A 105 9.28 3.14 -14.87
CA GLY A 105 8.93 1.91 -15.59
C GLY A 105 7.42 1.71 -15.80
N ILE A 106 6.57 2.64 -15.35
CA ILE A 106 5.11 2.55 -15.50
C ILE A 106 4.68 2.48 -16.98
N GLU A 107 5.45 3.05 -17.90
CA GLU A 107 5.21 2.99 -19.34
C GLU A 107 5.27 1.58 -19.93
N ASN A 108 5.91 0.64 -19.21
CA ASN A 108 6.01 -0.76 -19.60
C ASN A 108 4.92 -1.63 -18.95
N SER A 109 4.10 -1.06 -18.06
CA SER A 109 3.02 -1.79 -17.39
C SER A 109 1.81 -1.99 -18.30
N GLU A 110 1.11 -3.11 -18.13
CA GLU A 110 -0.15 -3.38 -18.84
C GLU A 110 -1.28 -2.44 -18.38
N ASP A 111 -1.30 -2.09 -17.09
CA ASP A 111 -2.28 -1.18 -16.51
C ASP A 111 -1.60 -0.28 -15.46
N SER A 112 -1.59 1.03 -15.73
CA SER A 112 -0.97 2.03 -14.86
C SER A 112 -1.58 2.09 -13.46
N ILE A 113 -2.87 1.77 -13.31
CA ILE A 113 -3.54 1.82 -12.00
C ILE A 113 -3.21 0.59 -11.18
N ALA A 114 -3.14 -0.59 -11.80
CA ALA A 114 -2.59 -1.78 -11.17
C ALA A 114 -1.14 -1.52 -10.74
N PHE A 115 -0.29 -1.00 -11.63
CA PHE A 115 1.11 -0.67 -11.33
C PHE A 115 1.25 0.21 -10.09
N ILE A 116 0.56 1.37 -10.03
CA ILE A 116 0.65 2.25 -8.85
C ILE A 116 0.11 1.59 -7.58
N THR A 117 -0.85 0.66 -7.69
CA THR A 117 -1.39 -0.08 -6.53
C THR A 117 -0.30 -0.98 -5.94
N TYR A 118 0.47 -1.68 -6.77
CA TYR A 118 1.63 -2.46 -6.31
C TYR A 118 2.77 -1.59 -5.76
N GLN A 119 3.01 -0.42 -6.34
CA GLN A 119 3.98 0.52 -5.76
C GLN A 119 3.52 1.03 -4.38
N MET A 120 2.23 1.29 -4.19
CA MET A 120 1.68 1.64 -2.88
C MET A 120 1.85 0.51 -1.86
N TYR A 121 1.77 -0.76 -2.29
CA TYR A 121 2.06 -1.90 -1.42
C TYR A 121 3.50 -1.85 -0.91
N GLY A 122 4.47 -1.64 -1.81
CA GLY A 122 5.89 -1.52 -1.43
C GLY A 122 6.15 -0.37 -0.45
N ILE A 123 5.56 0.81 -0.73
CA ILE A 123 5.66 1.96 0.19
C ILE A 123 5.13 1.62 1.58
N ILE A 124 3.93 1.03 1.67
CA ILE A 124 3.32 0.70 2.97
C ILE A 124 4.14 -0.36 3.70
N ARG A 125 4.68 -1.35 2.96
CA ARG A 125 5.55 -2.39 3.51
C ARG A 125 6.81 -1.79 4.13
N GLU A 126 7.48 -0.87 3.43
CA GLU A 126 8.66 -0.17 3.95
C GLU A 126 8.34 0.63 5.21
N LEU A 127 7.21 1.35 5.23
CA LEU A 127 6.80 2.12 6.41
C LEU A 127 6.52 1.22 7.62
N ILE A 128 5.91 0.05 7.42
CA ILE A 128 5.69 -0.96 8.47
C ILE A 128 7.03 -1.54 8.93
N GLN A 129 7.91 -1.88 7.99
CA GLN A 129 9.24 -2.41 8.30
C GLN A 129 10.05 -1.40 9.13
N SER A 130 10.02 -0.11 8.78
CA SER A 130 10.64 0.94 9.59
C SER A 130 10.05 0.98 11.00
N CYS A 131 8.73 0.83 11.16
CA CYS A 131 8.12 0.78 12.49
C CYS A 131 8.63 -0.41 13.32
N ILE A 132 8.77 -1.58 12.70
CA ILE A 132 9.27 -2.79 13.35
C ILE A 132 10.74 -2.63 13.75
N VAL A 133 11.59 -2.13 12.83
CA VAL A 133 13.03 -1.98 13.05
C VAL A 133 13.35 -0.89 14.08
N ASP A 134 12.63 0.22 14.06
CA ASP A 134 12.91 1.37 14.92
C ASP A 134 12.34 1.22 16.35
N THR A 135 11.47 0.22 16.58
CA THR A 135 10.88 -0.08 17.90
C THR A 135 11.77 -1.07 18.66
N LYS A 136 12.69 -0.55 19.48
CA LYS A 136 13.73 -1.36 20.16
C LYS A 136 13.18 -2.34 21.20
N ASP A 137 12.07 -1.99 21.84
CA ASP A 137 11.37 -2.73 22.89
C ASP A 137 10.22 -3.59 22.33
N LEU A 138 10.19 -3.80 21.01
CA LEU A 138 9.16 -4.58 20.32
C LEU A 138 8.89 -5.93 21.00
N PHE A 139 9.96 -6.68 21.25
CA PHE A 139 9.85 -8.02 21.84
C PHE A 139 9.73 -8.03 23.35
N ASP A 140 9.78 -6.87 24.01
CA ASP A 140 9.47 -6.76 25.44
C ASP A 140 7.94 -6.79 25.66
N SER A 141 7.17 -6.44 24.63
CA SER A 141 5.70 -6.40 24.67
C SER A 141 5.02 -7.48 23.81
N ALA A 142 5.70 -8.02 22.79
CA ALA A 142 5.15 -9.10 21.95
C ALA A 142 6.14 -10.26 21.81
N SER A 143 5.65 -11.50 21.91
CA SER A 143 6.48 -12.70 21.72
C SER A 143 6.80 -12.98 20.24
N GLU A 144 5.96 -12.49 19.33
CA GLU A 144 6.06 -12.70 17.89
C GLU A 144 5.35 -11.57 17.14
N VAL A 145 5.89 -11.20 15.97
CA VAL A 145 5.24 -10.28 15.03
C VAL A 145 5.02 -10.98 13.70
N ALA A 146 3.76 -11.20 13.36
CA ALA A 146 3.33 -11.71 12.08
C ALA A 146 2.88 -10.55 11.17
N VAL A 147 3.38 -10.51 9.93
CA VAL A 147 3.09 -9.47 8.96
C VAL A 147 2.54 -10.09 7.69
N VAL A 148 1.26 -9.80 7.40
CA VAL A 148 0.58 -10.25 6.17
C VAL A 148 0.34 -9.02 5.29
N GLY A 149 0.95 -9.04 4.11
CA GLY A 149 0.85 -7.96 3.14
C GLY A 149 0.19 -8.44 1.85
N GLY A 150 -0.67 -7.61 1.26
CA GLY A 150 -1.26 -7.92 -0.05
C GLY A 150 -2.02 -6.76 -0.68
N ILE A 151 -2.83 -7.06 -1.69
CA ILE A 151 -3.73 -6.09 -2.33
C ILE A 151 -5.18 -6.45 -2.01
N MET A 152 -5.95 -5.47 -1.57
CA MET A 152 -7.40 -5.61 -1.42
C MET A 152 -8.10 -5.21 -2.72
N VAL A 153 -8.81 -6.15 -3.34
CA VAL A 153 -9.51 -5.92 -4.61
C VAL A 153 -11.01 -5.81 -4.33
N ASN A 154 -11.51 -4.59 -4.34
CA ASN A 154 -12.93 -4.34 -4.11
C ASN A 154 -13.73 -4.51 -5.40
N ARG A 155 -14.84 -5.25 -5.32
CA ARG A 155 -15.65 -5.59 -6.49
C ARG A 155 -17.10 -5.26 -6.26
N ARG A 156 -17.78 -4.88 -7.34
CA ARG A 156 -19.21 -4.58 -7.28
C ARG A 156 -20.07 -5.82 -7.02
N LYS A 157 -19.71 -6.96 -7.61
CA LYS A 157 -20.44 -8.23 -7.48
C LYS A 157 -19.50 -9.37 -7.12
N GLY A 158 -20.01 -10.33 -6.35
CA GLY A 158 -19.31 -11.58 -6.05
C GLY A 158 -18.23 -11.48 -4.97
N GLY A 159 -18.33 -10.49 -4.08
CA GLY A 159 -17.41 -10.31 -2.96
C GLY A 159 -16.04 -9.73 -3.33
N ASP A 160 -15.38 -9.19 -2.32
CA ASP A 160 -14.02 -8.65 -2.41
C ASP A 160 -12.99 -9.77 -2.34
N PHE A 161 -11.81 -9.54 -2.94
CA PHE A 161 -10.67 -10.43 -2.85
C PHE A 161 -9.52 -9.80 -2.09
N PHE A 162 -8.68 -10.65 -1.50
CA PHE A 162 -7.35 -10.30 -1.04
C PHE A 162 -6.34 -11.10 -1.84
N GLN A 163 -5.41 -10.41 -2.49
CA GLN A 163 -4.27 -11.03 -3.15
C GLN A 163 -3.06 -10.93 -2.21
N PRO A 164 -2.68 -12.01 -1.52
CA PRO A 164 -1.50 -11.99 -0.66
C PRO A 164 -0.23 -11.81 -1.51
N LEU A 165 0.72 -11.03 -0.99
CA LEU A 165 2.04 -10.81 -1.59
C LEU A 165 3.20 -11.14 -0.64
N SER A 166 2.98 -11.09 0.67
CA SER A 166 3.96 -11.48 1.68
C SER A 166 3.27 -12.04 2.93
N PHE A 167 3.94 -12.99 3.58
CA PHE A 167 3.61 -13.41 4.94
C PHE A 167 4.89 -13.76 5.67
N GLU A 168 5.22 -12.96 6.68
CA GLU A 168 6.47 -13.07 7.41
C GLU A 168 6.18 -13.15 8.91
N SER A 169 6.95 -13.96 9.64
CA SER A 169 6.92 -14.03 11.10
C SER A 169 8.29 -13.70 11.66
N LEU A 170 8.35 -12.84 12.68
CA LEU A 170 9.58 -12.43 13.34
C LEU A 170 9.51 -12.65 14.86
N ARG A 171 10.59 -13.22 15.42
CA ARG A 171 10.80 -13.43 16.86
C ARG A 171 12.16 -12.87 17.30
N ARG A 172 12.32 -12.57 18.59
CA ARG A 172 13.51 -11.92 19.18
C ARG A 172 14.86 -12.53 18.75
N GLU A 173 14.94 -13.86 18.71
CA GLU A 173 16.19 -14.59 18.52
C GLU A 173 16.56 -14.79 17.05
N GLN A 174 15.72 -14.33 16.12
CA GLN A 174 15.90 -14.57 14.69
C GLN A 174 16.68 -13.43 14.03
N SER A 175 17.67 -13.78 13.21
CA SER A 175 18.41 -12.82 12.38
C SER A 175 17.64 -12.37 11.14
N ALA A 176 16.59 -13.12 10.75
CA ALA A 176 15.73 -12.84 9.62
C ALA A 176 14.30 -13.37 9.89
N PRO A 177 13.24 -12.77 9.30
CA PRO A 177 11.89 -13.30 9.40
C PRO A 177 11.75 -14.67 8.72
N ASP A 178 10.86 -15.51 9.24
CA ASP A 178 10.40 -16.72 8.56
C ASP A 178 9.41 -16.34 7.45
N ASP A 179 9.68 -16.74 6.19
CA ASP A 179 8.70 -16.61 5.09
C ASP A 179 7.69 -17.76 5.18
N LEU A 180 6.44 -17.40 5.50
CA LEU A 180 5.30 -18.32 5.65
C LEU A 180 4.38 -18.28 4.42
N PHE A 181 4.74 -17.56 3.36
CA PHE A 181 3.86 -17.29 2.23
C PHE A 181 3.41 -18.56 1.52
N GLU A 182 4.35 -19.41 1.11
CA GLU A 182 4.03 -20.57 0.27
C GLU A 182 3.20 -21.61 1.02
N GLU A 183 3.45 -21.79 2.31
CA GLU A 183 2.65 -22.66 3.18
C GLU A 183 1.21 -22.14 3.31
N ALA A 184 1.04 -20.84 3.53
CA ALA A 184 -0.28 -20.26 3.80
C ALA A 184 -1.12 -20.02 2.52
N PHE A 185 -0.47 -19.63 1.42
CA PHE A 185 -1.14 -19.10 0.23
C PHE A 185 -0.76 -19.82 -1.07
N GLY A 186 0.20 -20.74 -1.04
CA GLY A 186 0.71 -21.42 -2.21
C GLY A 186 1.63 -20.55 -3.07
N LYS A 187 1.62 -20.76 -4.39
CA LYS A 187 2.56 -20.11 -5.29
C LYS A 187 2.34 -18.59 -5.36
N LYS A 188 3.43 -17.82 -5.27
CA LYS A 188 3.42 -16.35 -5.48
C LYS A 188 2.86 -15.99 -6.87
N PRO A 189 2.08 -14.91 -6.98
CA PRO A 189 1.51 -14.47 -8.26
C PRO A 189 2.63 -14.01 -9.23
N ASP A 190 2.43 -14.24 -10.52
CA ASP A 190 3.27 -13.66 -11.57
C ASP A 190 2.83 -12.22 -11.83
N LEU A 191 3.71 -11.26 -11.53
CA LEU A 191 3.45 -9.84 -11.65
C LEU A 191 4.12 -9.19 -12.87
N LEU A 192 4.84 -9.95 -13.70
CA LEU A 192 5.69 -9.37 -14.74
C LEU A 192 4.90 -8.52 -15.73
N LYS A 193 3.73 -8.96 -16.15
CA LYS A 193 2.86 -8.19 -17.05
C LYS A 193 2.35 -6.89 -16.42
N VAL A 194 1.94 -6.98 -15.15
CA VAL A 194 1.39 -5.83 -14.42
C VAL A 194 2.48 -4.80 -14.12
N MET A 195 3.69 -5.26 -13.84
CA MET A 195 4.81 -4.41 -13.42
C MET A 195 5.70 -3.96 -14.59
N GLY A 196 5.63 -4.64 -15.73
CA GLY A 196 6.40 -4.33 -16.94
C GLY A 196 7.88 -4.71 -16.88
N SER A 197 8.46 -4.92 -15.69
CA SER A 197 9.86 -5.33 -15.52
C SER A 197 10.11 -5.99 -14.16
N GLN A 198 11.21 -6.76 -14.06
CA GLN A 198 11.62 -7.39 -12.80
C GLN A 198 12.07 -6.33 -11.78
N GLU A 199 12.75 -5.27 -12.22
CA GLU A 199 13.18 -4.17 -11.33
C GLU A 199 12.01 -3.43 -10.70
N ALA A 200 10.85 -3.39 -11.37
CA ALA A 200 9.63 -2.83 -10.81
C ALA A 200 8.99 -3.76 -9.76
N ILE A 201 9.09 -5.08 -9.97
CA ILE A 201 8.66 -6.10 -9.00
C ILE A 201 9.54 -6.03 -7.75
N ASP A 202 10.86 -6.09 -7.89
CA ASP A 202 11.81 -6.13 -6.78
C ASP A 202 11.64 -4.89 -5.89
N ARG A 203 11.50 -3.72 -6.50
CA ARG A 203 11.19 -2.46 -5.79
C ARG A 203 9.85 -2.49 -5.04
N ALA A 204 8.84 -3.18 -5.54
CA ALA A 204 7.52 -3.25 -4.89
C ALA A 204 7.46 -4.34 -3.81
N LEU A 205 8.18 -5.45 -4.00
CA LEU A 205 8.15 -6.62 -3.11
C LEU A 205 9.33 -6.68 -2.13
N LEU A 206 10.22 -5.68 -2.12
CA LEU A 206 11.44 -5.67 -1.31
C LEU A 206 12.33 -6.89 -1.56
N GLY A 207 12.42 -7.28 -2.84
CA GLY A 207 13.30 -8.35 -3.35
C GLY A 207 14.67 -7.85 -3.75
#